data_AF-A0A8T7A633-F1
#
_entry.id   AF-A0A8T7A633-F1
#
_cell.length_a   1.000
_cell.length_b   1.000
_cell.length_c   1.000
_cell.angle_alpha   90.00
_cell.angle_beta   90.00
_cell.angle_gamma   90.00
#
_symmetry.space_group_name_H-M   'P 1'
#
loop_
_entity.id
_entity.type
_entity.pdbx_description
1 polymer ?
#
loop_
_entity_poly.entity_id
_entity_poly.type
_entity_poly.pdbx_seq_one_letter_code
_entity_poly.pdbx_strand_id
1 'polypeptide(L)'
;IPSDWGLEIGVLSEMHRNYAHNRLCQVDIADVYDHKHQTISIDDREKGLSKMSIDIAKGIFRKMATQGTVFSQESFRTLKATYFRIALDFVETYGNDARMNGFDHDVHMEEAAIEMFAENLIEAGAHYLENPMETPFIPSWSRVVSAMPDVLQNLKEAVEADFREFSD
;
A
#
# COMPACT_ATOMS: atom_id res chain seq x y z
N ILE A 1 -8.46 3.02 -9.40
CA ILE A 1 -7.22 2.95 -8.58
C ILE A 1 -7.60 3.34 -7.14
N PRO A 2 -7.05 2.72 -6.09
CA PRO A 2 -7.34 3.07 -4.70
C PRO A 2 -6.82 4.49 -4.36
N SER A 3 -7.29 5.07 -3.25
CA SER A 3 -6.73 6.30 -2.67
C SER A 3 -5.64 6.01 -1.63
N ASP A 4 -4.96 7.06 -1.17
CA ASP A 4 -3.97 7.02 -0.09
C ASP A 4 -2.83 6.02 -0.39
N TRP A 5 -2.36 5.28 0.62
CA TRP A 5 -1.30 4.27 0.51
C TRP A 5 -1.64 3.08 -0.40
N GLY A 6 -2.90 2.96 -0.81
CA GLY A 6 -3.32 1.98 -1.81
C GLY A 6 -3.08 2.47 -3.25
N LEU A 7 -2.78 3.75 -3.45
CA LEU A 7 -2.56 4.35 -4.77
C LEU A 7 -1.36 3.71 -5.46
N GLU A 8 -0.22 3.63 -4.79
CA GLU A 8 1.02 3.09 -5.35
C GLU A 8 0.85 1.61 -5.72
N ILE A 9 0.23 0.81 -4.83
CA ILE A 9 -0.07 -0.60 -5.09
C ILE A 9 -1.05 -0.75 -6.26
N GLY A 10 -2.05 0.13 -6.35
CA GLY A 10 -2.98 0.17 -7.47
C GLY A 10 -2.29 0.46 -8.79
N VAL A 11 -1.42 1.49 -8.82
CA VAL A 11 -0.63 1.86 -10.00
C VAL A 11 0.30 0.72 -10.40
N LEU A 12 1.07 0.17 -9.46
CA LEU A 12 1.97 -0.95 -9.71
C LEU A 12 1.22 -2.16 -10.27
N SER A 13 0.04 -2.45 -9.72
CA SER A 13 -0.78 -3.55 -10.21
C SER A 13 -1.32 -3.32 -11.63
N GLU A 14 -1.71 -2.09 -11.98
CA GLU A 14 -2.08 -1.77 -13.37
C GLU A 14 -0.87 -1.87 -14.31
N MET A 15 0.31 -1.43 -13.88
CA MET A 15 1.54 -1.59 -14.67
C MET A 15 1.85 -3.08 -14.91
N HIS A 16 1.81 -3.89 -13.87
CA HIS A 16 2.03 -5.34 -13.96
C HIS A 16 0.98 -6.05 -14.83
N ARG A 17 -0.27 -5.58 -14.83
CA ARG A 17 -1.34 -6.15 -15.66
C ARG A 17 -1.18 -5.79 -17.14
N ASN A 18 -0.80 -4.56 -17.43
CA ASN A 18 -0.83 -4.01 -18.79
C ASN A 18 0.50 -4.16 -19.54
N TYR A 19 1.60 -4.43 -18.83
CA TYR A 19 2.93 -4.57 -19.42
C TYR A 19 3.55 -5.92 -19.10
N ALA A 20 4.26 -6.49 -20.08
CA ALA A 20 5.10 -7.66 -19.85
C ALA A 20 6.26 -7.30 -18.91
N HIS A 21 6.68 -8.25 -18.07
CA HIS A 21 7.69 -8.02 -17.04
C HIS A 21 9.02 -7.46 -17.60
N ASN A 22 9.41 -7.86 -18.81
CA ASN A 22 10.62 -7.35 -19.49
C ASN A 22 10.51 -5.89 -19.99
N ARG A 23 9.35 -5.24 -19.80
CA ARG A 23 9.13 -3.81 -20.06
C ARG A 23 9.03 -2.99 -18.78
N LEU A 24 9.23 -3.63 -17.63
CA LEU A 24 9.28 -2.98 -16.33
C LEU A 24 10.73 -3.02 -15.84
N CYS A 25 11.21 -1.89 -15.31
CA CYS A 25 12.51 -1.79 -14.68
C CYS A 25 12.41 -0.97 -13.40
N GLN A 26 13.35 -1.22 -12.48
CA GLN A 26 13.65 -0.37 -11.35
C GLN A 26 15.00 0.27 -11.62
N VAL A 27 15.14 1.55 -11.32
CA VAL A 27 16.36 2.33 -11.53
C VAL A 27 16.72 2.97 -10.20
N ASP A 28 18.01 2.92 -9.87
CA ASP A 28 18.52 3.65 -8.72
C ASP A 28 18.54 5.15 -9.01
N ILE A 29 18.02 5.94 -8.08
CA ILE A 29 17.82 7.38 -8.25
C ILE A 29 18.73 8.21 -7.34
N ALA A 30 19.30 7.63 -6.29
CA ALA A 30 20.13 8.34 -5.32
C ALA A 30 20.95 7.37 -4.46
N ASP A 31 22.21 7.73 -4.18
CA ASP A 31 23.07 6.99 -3.26
C ASP A 31 22.49 6.93 -1.83
N VAL A 32 21.82 8.02 -1.42
CA VAL A 32 21.17 8.15 -0.12
C VAL A 32 19.79 8.76 -0.31
N TYR A 33 18.78 8.07 0.20
CA TYR A 33 17.41 8.55 0.22
C TYR A 33 16.98 8.85 1.66
N ASP A 34 16.95 10.14 2.01
CA ASP A 34 16.36 10.58 3.27
C ASP A 34 14.84 10.54 3.15
N HIS A 35 14.21 9.83 4.08
CA HIS A 35 12.76 9.64 4.08
C HIS A 35 12.19 9.95 5.45
N LYS A 36 10.95 10.44 5.44
CA LYS A 36 10.23 10.72 6.67
C LYS A 36 9.94 9.42 7.42
N HIS A 37 10.63 9.23 8.53
CA HIS A 37 10.36 8.13 9.46
C HIS A 37 8.95 8.29 10.06
N GLN A 38 8.18 7.22 9.99
CA GLN A 38 6.82 7.14 10.53
C GLN A 38 6.86 6.26 11.78
N THR A 39 6.02 6.58 12.76
CA THR A 39 5.87 5.73 13.94
C THR A 39 5.21 4.40 13.56
N ILE A 40 5.60 3.32 14.21
CA ILE A 40 4.97 2.00 14.03
C ILE A 40 3.49 2.08 14.41
N SER A 41 3.18 2.81 15.50
CA SER A 41 1.83 3.01 16.05
C SER A 41 1.15 1.71 16.50
N ILE A 42 1.83 0.96 17.36
CA ILE A 42 1.36 -0.32 17.93
C ILE A 42 0.00 -0.14 18.64
N ASP A 43 -0.16 0.97 19.38
CA ASP A 43 -1.37 1.24 20.16
C ASP A 43 -2.48 1.96 19.38
N ASP A 44 -2.21 2.43 18.16
CA ASP A 44 -3.17 3.21 17.36
C ASP A 44 -3.13 2.80 15.90
N ARG A 45 -4.07 1.92 15.54
CA ARG A 45 -4.20 1.36 14.19
C ARG A 45 -4.62 2.37 13.13
N GLU A 46 -5.08 3.57 13.51
CA GLU A 46 -5.47 4.66 12.61
C GLU A 46 -4.29 5.58 12.25
N LYS A 47 -3.07 5.28 12.73
CA LYS A 47 -1.88 6.10 12.49
C LYS A 47 -0.69 5.28 12.03
N GLY A 48 0.31 6.01 11.53
CA GLY A 48 1.64 5.48 11.26
C GLY A 48 1.64 4.24 10.35
N LEU A 49 2.63 3.37 10.55
CA LEU A 49 2.81 2.17 9.74
C LEU A 49 1.67 1.17 9.91
N SER A 50 1.03 1.14 11.08
CA SER A 50 -0.14 0.27 11.29
C SER A 50 -1.25 0.58 10.28
N LYS A 51 -1.69 1.84 10.18
CA LYS A 51 -2.73 2.24 9.21
C LYS A 51 -2.30 1.93 7.77
N MET A 52 -1.06 2.29 7.42
CA MET A 52 -0.53 2.05 6.06
C MET A 52 -0.60 0.57 5.68
N SER A 53 -0.20 -0.32 6.58
CA SER A 53 -0.22 -1.76 6.33
C SER A 53 -1.65 -2.30 6.12
N ILE A 54 -2.64 -1.79 6.85
CA ILE A 54 -4.06 -2.14 6.67
C ILE A 54 -4.54 -1.68 5.29
N ASP A 55 -4.24 -0.44 4.90
CA ASP A 55 -4.66 0.12 3.62
C ASP A 55 -4.03 -0.63 2.44
N ILE A 56 -2.74 -0.96 2.54
CA ILE A 56 -2.01 -1.77 1.55
C ILE A 56 -2.63 -3.17 1.45
N ALA A 57 -2.86 -3.85 2.58
CA ALA A 57 -3.44 -5.18 2.61
C ALA A 57 -4.84 -5.20 1.95
N LYS A 58 -5.71 -4.23 2.31
CA LYS A 58 -7.03 -4.06 1.67
C LYS A 58 -6.89 -3.85 0.16
N GLY A 59 -5.92 -3.03 -0.27
CA GLY A 59 -5.62 -2.80 -1.69
C GLY A 59 -5.25 -4.08 -2.44
N ILE A 60 -4.34 -4.88 -1.86
CA ILE A 60 -3.91 -6.16 -2.42
C ILE A 60 -5.08 -7.15 -2.51
N PHE A 61 -5.85 -7.33 -1.43
CA PHE A 61 -6.97 -8.28 -1.39
C PHE A 61 -8.01 -7.96 -2.45
N ARG A 62 -8.42 -6.69 -2.56
CA ARG A 62 -9.38 -6.26 -3.58
C ARG A 62 -8.84 -6.49 -4.98
N LYS A 63 -7.55 -6.21 -5.21
CA LYS A 63 -6.95 -6.43 -6.52
C LYS A 63 -6.92 -7.92 -6.89
N MET A 64 -6.46 -8.78 -6.00
CA MET A 64 -6.44 -10.23 -6.22
C MET A 64 -7.86 -10.76 -6.46
N ALA A 65 -8.86 -10.24 -5.74
CA ALA A 65 -10.25 -10.59 -5.97
C ALA A 65 -10.75 -10.20 -7.37
N THR A 66 -10.36 -9.03 -7.89
CA THR A 66 -10.66 -8.66 -9.30
C THR A 66 -10.00 -9.59 -10.33
N GLN A 67 -8.99 -10.35 -9.92
CA GLN A 67 -8.31 -11.36 -10.74
C GLN A 67 -8.86 -12.77 -10.51
N GLY A 68 -9.91 -12.92 -9.69
CA GLY A 68 -10.60 -14.18 -9.43
C GLY A 68 -10.14 -14.92 -8.17
N THR A 69 -9.27 -14.33 -7.34
CA THR A 69 -8.92 -14.93 -6.04
C THR A 69 -10.11 -14.86 -5.10
N VAL A 70 -10.47 -16.00 -4.51
CA VAL A 70 -11.50 -16.09 -3.48
C VAL A 70 -10.84 -15.99 -2.11
N PHE A 71 -11.33 -15.06 -1.28
CA PHE A 71 -10.89 -14.92 0.11
C PHE A 71 -12.00 -15.36 1.06
N SER A 72 -11.63 -16.14 2.07
CA SER A 72 -12.46 -16.50 3.21
C SER A 72 -11.74 -16.16 4.52
N GLN A 73 -12.43 -16.35 5.65
CA GLN A 73 -11.81 -16.17 6.96
C GLN A 73 -10.61 -17.11 7.15
N GLU A 74 -10.69 -18.34 6.63
CA GLU A 74 -9.61 -19.32 6.64
C GLU A 74 -8.43 -18.91 5.75
N SER A 75 -8.70 -18.26 4.60
CA SER A 75 -7.65 -17.69 3.75
C SER A 75 -6.80 -16.68 4.54
N PHE A 76 -7.44 -15.77 5.27
CA PHE A 76 -6.73 -14.76 6.06
C PHE A 76 -6.00 -15.35 7.28
N ARG A 77 -6.57 -16.36 7.93
CA ARG A 77 -5.85 -17.10 9.00
C ARG A 77 -4.60 -17.78 8.48
N THR A 78 -4.68 -18.42 7.32
CA THR A 78 -3.53 -19.04 6.66
C THR A 78 -2.50 -17.99 6.28
N LEU A 79 -2.94 -16.88 5.67
CA LEU A 79 -2.06 -15.77 5.29
C LEU A 79 -1.33 -15.19 6.50
N LYS A 80 -2.02 -14.94 7.63
CA LYS A 80 -1.39 -14.48 8.87
C LYS A 80 -0.28 -15.44 9.31
N ALA A 81 -0.57 -16.74 9.35
CA ALA A 81 0.41 -17.74 9.80
C ALA A 81 1.62 -17.81 8.87
N THR A 82 1.40 -17.77 7.56
CA THR A 82 2.48 -17.77 6.55
C THR A 82 3.32 -16.49 6.62
N TYR A 83 2.68 -15.32 6.72
CA TYR A 83 3.37 -14.04 6.90
C TYR A 83 4.24 -14.07 8.15
N PHE A 84 3.67 -14.47 9.29
CA PHE A 84 4.38 -14.49 10.57
C PHE A 84 5.62 -15.38 10.51
N ARG A 85 5.51 -16.57 9.92
CA ARG A 85 6.65 -17.47 9.73
C ARG A 85 7.76 -16.84 8.89
N ILE A 86 7.42 -16.34 7.70
CA ILE A 86 8.40 -15.77 6.77
C ILE A 86 9.05 -14.51 7.38
N ALA A 87 8.26 -13.69 8.07
CA ALA A 87 8.77 -12.48 8.69
C ALA A 87 9.78 -12.78 9.80
N LEU A 88 9.55 -13.79 10.63
CA LEU A 88 10.53 -14.22 11.63
C LEU A 88 11.85 -14.71 11.00
N ASP A 89 11.78 -15.44 9.89
CA ASP A 89 12.99 -15.85 9.16
C ASP A 89 13.78 -14.63 8.63
N PHE A 90 13.07 -13.53 8.29
CA PHE A 90 13.70 -12.27 7.90
C PHE A 90 14.30 -11.49 9.06
N VAL A 91 13.75 -11.55 10.27
CA VAL A 91 14.40 -10.92 11.45
C VAL A 91 15.80 -11.47 11.65
N GLU A 92 15.97 -12.79 11.59
CA GLU A 92 17.28 -13.41 11.71
C GLU A 92 18.21 -13.00 10.55
N THR A 93 17.69 -13.01 9.33
CA THR A 93 18.47 -12.66 8.13
C THR A 93 18.97 -11.21 8.19
N TYR A 94 18.09 -10.25 8.49
CA TYR A 94 18.45 -8.84 8.58
C TYR A 94 19.22 -8.49 9.85
N GLY A 95 19.03 -9.25 10.95
CA GLY A 95 19.89 -9.13 12.12
C GLY A 95 21.33 -9.53 11.83
N ASN A 96 21.55 -10.57 11.02
CA ASN A 96 22.89 -10.94 10.56
C ASN A 96 23.49 -9.89 9.61
N ASP A 97 22.69 -9.33 8.71
CA ASP A 97 23.13 -8.27 7.79
C ASP A 97 23.48 -6.98 8.55
N ALA A 98 22.62 -6.54 9.48
CA ALA A 98 22.89 -5.40 10.35
C ALA A 98 24.20 -5.59 11.12
N ARG A 99 24.41 -6.76 11.72
CA ARG A 99 25.64 -7.10 12.43
C ARG A 99 26.88 -7.05 11.52
N MET A 100 26.79 -7.57 10.30
CA MET A 100 27.88 -7.54 9.33
C MET A 100 28.26 -6.10 8.94
N ASN A 101 27.27 -5.21 8.88
CA ASN A 101 27.45 -3.80 8.55
C ASN A 101 27.69 -2.90 9.77
N GLY A 102 27.72 -3.46 10.99
CA GLY A 102 27.98 -2.71 12.23
C GLY A 102 26.79 -1.87 12.72
N PHE A 103 25.57 -2.21 12.31
CA PHE A 103 24.34 -1.58 12.79
C PHE A 103 23.74 -2.36 13.97
N ASP A 104 23.11 -1.61 14.89
CA ASP A 104 22.30 -2.19 15.95
C ASP A 104 21.00 -2.75 15.37
N HIS A 105 20.55 -3.88 15.93
CA HIS A 105 19.32 -4.55 15.51
C HIS A 105 18.54 -5.02 16.74
N ASP A 106 17.36 -4.43 16.96
CA ASP A 106 16.49 -4.75 18.09
C ASP A 106 15.47 -5.80 17.69
N VAL A 107 15.83 -7.07 17.93
CA VAL A 107 14.97 -8.23 17.63
C VAL A 107 13.60 -8.12 18.31
N HIS A 108 13.53 -7.57 19.52
CA HIS A 108 12.27 -7.48 20.24
C HIS A 108 11.32 -6.50 19.56
N MET A 109 11.83 -5.33 19.15
CA MET A 109 11.04 -4.34 18.42
C MET A 109 10.62 -4.84 17.03
N GLU A 110 11.48 -5.60 16.35
CA GLU A 110 11.17 -6.23 15.06
C GLU A 110 10.06 -7.28 15.20
N GLU A 111 10.16 -8.18 16.19
CA GLU A 111 9.11 -9.18 16.46
C GLU A 111 7.78 -8.52 16.86
N ALA A 112 7.82 -7.47 17.68
CA ALA A 112 6.62 -6.70 18.04
C ALA A 112 5.97 -6.04 16.80
N ALA A 113 6.78 -5.53 15.87
CA ALA A 113 6.27 -4.99 14.61
C ALA A 113 5.62 -6.09 13.75
N ILE A 114 6.23 -7.27 13.68
CA ILE A 114 5.68 -8.43 12.95
C ILE A 114 4.33 -8.86 13.52
N GLU A 115 4.20 -8.94 14.85
CA GLU A 115 2.93 -9.25 15.51
C GLU A 115 1.84 -8.25 15.11
N MET A 116 2.14 -6.96 15.18
CA MET A 116 1.23 -5.90 14.78
C MET A 116 0.83 -6.02 13.30
N PHE A 117 1.78 -6.19 12.38
CA PHE A 117 1.46 -6.34 10.96
C PHE A 117 0.65 -7.61 10.66
N ALA A 118 0.92 -8.70 11.38
CA ALA A 118 0.18 -9.95 11.27
C ALA A 118 -1.28 -9.80 11.74
N GLU A 119 -1.53 -8.98 12.76
CA GLU A 119 -2.88 -8.59 13.17
C GLU A 119 -3.58 -7.70 12.14
N ASN A 120 -2.85 -6.75 11.56
CA ASN A 120 -3.37 -5.85 10.53
C ASN A 120 -3.84 -6.60 9.28
N LEU A 121 -3.21 -7.73 8.93
CA LEU A 121 -3.70 -8.62 7.85
C LEU A 121 -5.08 -9.22 8.16
N ILE A 122 -5.33 -9.60 9.41
CA ILE A 122 -6.64 -10.13 9.83
C ILE A 122 -7.69 -9.03 9.84
N GLU A 123 -7.34 -7.86 10.35
CA GLU A 123 -8.21 -6.67 10.38
C GLU A 123 -8.63 -6.26 8.96
N ALA A 124 -7.66 -6.14 8.05
CA ALA A 124 -7.91 -5.85 6.65
C ALA A 124 -8.78 -6.92 5.98
N GLY A 125 -8.56 -8.20 6.32
CA GLY A 125 -9.35 -9.31 5.82
C GLY A 125 -10.79 -9.30 6.32
N ALA A 126 -11.02 -9.03 7.61
CA ALA A 126 -12.35 -8.90 8.20
C ALA A 126 -13.12 -7.77 7.53
N HIS A 127 -12.50 -6.59 7.41
CA HIS A 127 -13.09 -5.45 6.73
C HIS A 127 -13.45 -5.75 5.26
N TYR A 128 -12.58 -6.48 4.55
CA TYR A 128 -12.84 -6.88 3.18
C TYR A 128 -14.08 -7.79 3.06
N LEU A 129 -14.25 -8.75 3.98
CA LEU A 129 -15.39 -9.66 3.99
C LEU A 129 -16.70 -8.96 4.39
N GLU A 130 -16.63 -8.01 5.32
CA GLU A 130 -17.80 -7.29 5.85
C GLU A 130 -18.32 -6.20 4.90
N ASN A 131 -17.47 -5.70 3.99
CA ASN A 131 -17.80 -4.58 3.10
C ASN A 131 -17.74 -4.96 1.60
N PRO A 132 -18.56 -5.91 1.11
CA PRO A 132 -18.48 -6.42 -0.26
C PRO A 132 -18.86 -5.38 -1.34
N MET A 133 -19.56 -4.31 -0.95
CA MET A 133 -20.02 -3.25 -1.86
C MET A 133 -19.12 -2.01 -1.87
N GLU A 134 -18.06 -2.00 -1.06
CA GLU A 134 -17.15 -0.87 -1.01
C GLU A 134 -16.49 -0.69 -2.38
N THR A 135 -16.74 0.46 -3.01
CA THR A 135 -16.22 0.74 -4.35
C THR A 135 -14.72 1.05 -4.25
N PRO A 136 -13.83 0.19 -4.74
CA PRO A 136 -12.40 0.30 -4.42
C PRO A 136 -11.66 1.39 -5.19
N PHE A 137 -12.36 2.09 -6.08
CA PHE A 137 -11.74 2.79 -7.18
C PHE A 137 -12.28 4.19 -7.28
N ILE A 138 -11.37 5.16 -7.31
CA ILE A 138 -11.67 6.45 -7.92
C ILE A 138 -12.27 6.21 -9.32
N PRO A 139 -13.35 6.91 -9.69
CA PRO A 139 -13.95 6.80 -11.00
C PRO A 139 -12.89 6.97 -12.10
N SER A 140 -12.97 6.18 -13.16
CA SER A 140 -12.12 6.41 -14.33
C SER A 140 -12.37 7.79 -14.91
N TRP A 141 -11.35 8.43 -15.51
CA TRP A 141 -11.55 9.69 -16.22
C TRP A 141 -12.66 9.59 -17.29
N SER A 142 -12.82 8.44 -17.94
CA SER A 142 -13.96 8.20 -18.84
C SER A 142 -15.32 8.30 -18.14
N ARG A 143 -15.44 7.78 -16.91
CA ARG A 143 -16.66 7.90 -16.10
C ARG A 143 -16.86 9.33 -15.61
N VAL A 144 -15.79 10.02 -15.19
CA VAL A 144 -15.86 11.42 -14.74
C VAL A 144 -16.28 12.32 -15.91
N VAL A 145 -15.65 12.21 -17.08
CA VAL A 145 -15.99 12.98 -18.29
C VAL A 145 -17.41 12.66 -18.76
N SER A 146 -17.86 11.41 -18.66
CA SER A 146 -19.25 11.05 -18.97
C SER A 146 -20.26 11.74 -18.04
N ALA A 147 -19.95 11.82 -16.74
CA ALA A 147 -20.81 12.47 -15.75
C ALA A 147 -20.69 14.01 -15.74
N MET A 148 -19.54 14.55 -16.11
CA MET A 148 -19.20 15.97 -16.14
C MET A 148 -18.32 16.27 -17.38
N PRO A 149 -18.93 16.48 -18.55
CA PRO A 149 -18.21 16.65 -19.81
C PRO A 149 -17.16 17.77 -19.80
N ASP A 150 -17.45 18.85 -19.08
CA ASP A 150 -16.61 20.06 -19.04
C ASP A 150 -15.51 19.98 -17.96
N VAL A 151 -15.39 18.86 -17.23
CA VAL A 151 -14.46 18.74 -16.09
C VAL A 151 -13.02 19.06 -16.45
N LEU A 152 -12.55 18.64 -17.62
CA LEU A 152 -11.17 18.85 -18.06
C LEU A 152 -10.90 20.32 -18.41
N GLN A 153 -11.90 20.99 -18.98
CA GLN A 153 -11.83 22.42 -19.30
C GLN A 153 -11.83 23.23 -18.00
N ASN A 154 -12.73 22.93 -17.06
CA ASN A 154 -12.79 23.57 -15.76
C ASN A 154 -11.49 23.39 -14.97
N LEU A 155 -10.88 22.20 -15.02
CA LEU A 155 -9.61 21.93 -14.35
C LEU A 155 -8.48 22.79 -14.94
N LYS A 156 -8.42 22.90 -16.28
CA LYS A 156 -7.45 23.75 -16.97
C LYS A 156 -7.62 25.22 -16.56
N GLU A 157 -8.85 25.72 -16.58
CA GLU A 157 -9.15 27.10 -16.21
C GLU A 157 -8.79 27.41 -14.76
N ALA A 158 -9.05 26.47 -13.85
CA ALA A 158 -8.66 26.58 -12.45
C ALA A 158 -7.13 26.68 -12.28
N VAL A 159 -6.37 25.82 -12.96
CA VAL A 159 -4.89 25.86 -12.92
C VAL A 159 -4.35 27.15 -13.51
N GLU A 160 -4.92 27.64 -14.61
CA GLU A 160 -4.52 28.92 -15.20
C GLU A 160 -4.86 30.11 -14.29
N ALA A 161 -5.97 30.05 -13.56
CA ALA A 161 -6.35 31.08 -12.60
C ALA A 161 -5.40 31.09 -11.40
N ASP A 162 -5.10 29.92 -10.82
CA ASP A 162 -4.15 29.75 -9.71
C ASP A 162 -2.76 30.25 -10.10
N PHE A 163 -2.27 29.88 -11.30
CA PHE A 163 -1.01 30.39 -11.83
C PHE A 163 -1.01 31.92 -11.92
N ARG A 164 -2.08 32.56 -12.41
CA ARG A 164 -2.16 34.03 -12.47
C ARG A 164 -2.19 34.69 -11.10
N GLU A 165 -2.75 34.03 -10.09
CA GLU A 165 -2.85 34.56 -8.72
C GLU A 165 -1.51 34.50 -7.97
N PHE A 166 -0.68 33.48 -8.21
CA PHE A 166 0.56 33.22 -7.45
C PHE A 166 1.87 33.40 -8.24
N SER A 167 1.83 33.91 -9.47
CA SER A 167 3.04 34.14 -10.30
C SER A 167 3.69 35.52 -10.12
N ASP A 168 3.18 36.36 -9.22
CA ASP A 168 3.83 37.62 -8.78
C ASP A 168 4.65 37.39 -7.49
#